data_AF-A0A942MN82-F1
#
_entry.id   AF-A0A942MN82-F1
#
_cell.length_a   1.000
_cell.length_b   1.000
_cell.length_c   1.000
_cell.angle_alpha   90.00
_cell.angle_beta   90.00
_cell.angle_gamma   90.00
#
_symmetry.space_group_name_H-M   'P 1'
#
loop_
_entity.id
_entity.type
_entity.pdbx_description
1 polymer ?
#
loop_
_entity_poly.entity_id
_entity_poly.type
_entity_poly.pdbx_seq_one_letter_code
_entity_poly.pdbx_strand_id
1 'polypeptide(L)'
;MKPVLAAMCGTSLYSIRELAKEEYTTLTNAFYQLNKFAESQQLYQMVKLNYDAIQEALIKYCVQYCQNSVMDWPRIEHMFLDVNRLILNFLSIFRTFLDHSEASIKKGHGKDSNQFRQFKDVCTEFYDNDFSYRFIYKLRNYAQHCGMPVGNLEVSSKLIEPDRKETQHSLKVFFNKEELLDRYDSWGKQLTLDIKKLSDNIEITVHINCVMKFIEIINSQIKENVFTDLKIGISFIQRLLQETEVFNGDPCIACVKTDNEDENKTNVKLEWFPLHHIEMLNRVYTTHKYTNFFLEGSL
;
A
#
# COMPACT_ATOMS: atom_id res chain seq x y z
N MET A 1 1.67 -8.58 37.83
CA MET A 1 1.16 -7.40 37.10
C MET A 1 -0.27 -7.70 36.73
N LYS A 2 -1.23 -6.88 37.18
CA LYS A 2 -2.65 -7.06 36.87
C LYS A 2 -3.03 -6.09 35.74
N PRO A 3 -3.39 -6.59 34.55
CA PRO A 3 -3.84 -5.72 33.46
C PRO A 3 -5.24 -5.18 33.76
N VAL A 4 -5.41 -3.87 33.63
CA VAL A 4 -6.67 -3.17 33.90
C VAL A 4 -7.12 -2.50 32.61
N LEU A 5 -8.38 -2.73 32.21
CA LEU A 5 -9.02 -1.94 31.17
C LEU A 5 -9.29 -0.54 31.72
N ALA A 6 -8.84 0.48 31.00
CA ALA A 6 -8.96 1.87 31.43
C ALA A 6 -9.20 2.82 30.25
N ALA A 7 -9.60 4.05 30.56
CA ALA A 7 -9.73 5.14 29.62
C ALA A 7 -8.92 6.35 30.10
N MET A 8 -8.20 7.01 29.20
CA MET A 8 -7.47 8.24 29.47
C MET A 8 -8.28 9.44 29.00
N CYS A 9 -8.64 10.35 29.91
CA CYS A 9 -9.30 11.61 29.55
C CYS A 9 -8.44 12.77 30.04
N GLY A 10 -7.74 13.43 29.11
CA GLY A 10 -6.71 14.41 29.43
C GLY A 10 -5.54 13.74 30.16
N THR A 11 -5.32 14.13 31.42
CA THR A 11 -4.27 13.57 32.29
C THR A 11 -4.81 12.57 33.32
N SER A 12 -6.11 12.31 33.31
CA SER A 12 -6.78 11.43 34.28
C SER A 12 -6.98 10.03 33.70
N LEU A 13 -6.51 9.03 34.44
CA LEU A 13 -6.70 7.61 34.13
C LEU A 13 -7.91 7.05 34.89
N TYR A 14 -8.93 6.59 34.15
CA TYR A 14 -10.13 5.99 34.71
C TYR A 14 -10.09 4.48 34.56
N SER A 15 -10.01 3.76 35.68
CA SER A 15 -10.05 2.29 35.71
C SER A 15 -11.48 1.80 35.55
N ILE A 16 -11.71 0.87 34.61
CA ILE A 16 -13.01 0.24 34.38
C ILE A 16 -13.09 -1.09 35.13
N ARG A 17 -12.20 -2.04 34.83
CA ARG A 17 -12.10 -3.33 35.52
C ARG A 17 -10.76 -4.02 35.29
N GLU A 18 -10.42 -4.96 36.17
CA GLU A 18 -9.32 -5.92 35.93
C GLU A 18 -9.69 -6.86 34.77
N LEU A 19 -8.72 -7.13 33.89
CA LEU A 19 -8.85 -8.13 32.83
C LEU A 19 -8.43 -9.50 33.35
N ALA A 20 -9.25 -10.53 33.06
CA ALA A 20 -8.84 -11.90 33.31
C ALA A 20 -7.59 -12.26 32.48
N LYS A 21 -6.80 -13.24 32.94
CA LYS A 21 -5.58 -13.66 32.23
C LYS A 21 -5.85 -14.08 30.78
N GLU A 22 -6.95 -14.77 30.54
CA GLU A 22 -7.38 -15.25 29.21
C GLU A 22 -7.82 -14.09 28.30
N GLU A 23 -8.54 -13.11 28.88
CA GLU A 23 -8.92 -11.88 28.20
C GLU A 23 -7.68 -11.09 27.76
N TYR A 24 -6.75 -10.87 28.69
CA TYR A 24 -5.52 -10.16 28.39
C TYR A 24 -4.69 -10.88 27.32
N THR A 25 -4.57 -12.21 27.41
CA THR A 25 -3.85 -13.02 26.40
C THR A 25 -4.50 -12.90 25.02
N THR A 26 -5.83 -12.93 24.94
CA THR A 26 -6.57 -12.75 23.68
C THR A 26 -6.34 -11.37 23.10
N LEU A 27 -6.38 -10.33 23.94
CA LEU A 27 -6.14 -8.94 23.55
C LEU A 27 -4.72 -8.74 22.99
N THR A 28 -3.71 -9.18 23.74
CA THR A 28 -2.30 -8.99 23.34
C THR A 28 -1.97 -9.74 22.06
N ASN A 29 -2.56 -10.93 21.87
CA ASN A 29 -2.42 -11.67 20.62
C ASN A 29 -3.07 -10.91 19.45
N ALA A 30 -4.26 -10.36 19.64
CA ALA A 30 -4.91 -9.54 18.62
C ALA A 30 -4.10 -8.28 18.28
N PHE A 31 -3.57 -7.57 19.28
CA PHE A 31 -2.70 -6.41 19.09
C PHE A 31 -1.44 -6.76 18.30
N TYR A 32 -0.77 -7.85 18.69
CA TYR A 32 0.42 -8.33 17.99
C TYR A 32 0.14 -8.58 16.50
N GLN A 33 -0.94 -9.28 16.18
CA GLN A 33 -1.27 -9.56 14.78
C GLN A 33 -1.72 -8.33 14.01
N LEU A 34 -2.46 -7.40 14.64
CA LEU A 34 -2.83 -6.12 14.02
C LEU A 34 -1.61 -5.27 13.68
N ASN A 35 -0.64 -5.18 14.60
CA ASN A 35 0.61 -4.46 14.36
C ASN A 35 1.42 -5.09 13.24
N LYS A 36 1.56 -6.43 13.26
CA LYS A 36 2.23 -7.17 12.19
C LYS A 36 1.55 -6.98 10.83
N PHE A 37 0.22 -6.93 10.80
CA PHE A 37 -0.53 -6.60 9.59
C PHE A 37 -0.24 -5.16 9.13
N ALA A 38 -0.29 -4.18 10.02
CA ALA A 38 -0.01 -2.79 9.69
C ALA A 38 1.42 -2.59 9.13
N GLU A 39 2.41 -3.25 9.71
CA GLU A 39 3.78 -3.31 9.18
C GLU A 39 3.81 -3.88 7.76
N SER A 40 3.07 -4.98 7.50
CA SER A 40 3.00 -5.56 6.15
C SER A 40 2.34 -4.62 5.12
N GLN A 41 1.42 -3.75 5.56
CA GLN A 41 0.75 -2.78 4.69
C GLN A 41 1.63 -1.60 4.29
N GLN A 42 2.75 -1.36 4.98
CA GLN A 42 3.67 -0.28 4.63
C GLN A 42 4.22 -0.43 3.21
N LEU A 43 4.54 -1.66 2.77
CA LEU A 43 5.02 -1.91 1.40
C LEU A 43 3.95 -1.59 0.36
N TYR A 44 2.69 -1.96 0.62
CA TYR A 44 1.58 -1.57 -0.25
C TYR A 44 1.41 -0.04 -0.32
N GLN A 45 1.50 0.64 0.83
CA GLN A 45 1.44 2.11 0.86
C GLN A 45 2.60 2.73 0.08
N MET A 46 3.81 2.19 0.18
CA MET A 46 4.96 2.64 -0.61
C MET A 46 4.74 2.44 -2.11
N VAL A 47 4.14 1.32 -2.54
CA VAL A 47 3.73 1.14 -3.95
C VAL A 47 2.80 2.27 -4.38
N LYS A 48 1.75 2.53 -3.59
CA LYS A 48 0.77 3.57 -3.90
C LYS A 48 1.42 4.96 -3.99
N LEU A 49 2.28 5.31 -3.04
CA LEU A 49 3.00 6.59 -3.05
C LEU A 49 3.88 6.74 -4.30
N ASN A 50 4.54 5.67 -4.74
CA ASN A 50 5.35 5.70 -5.97
C ASN A 50 4.47 5.82 -7.21
N TYR A 51 3.33 5.14 -7.24
CA TYR A 51 2.35 5.27 -8.30
C TYR A 51 1.79 6.70 -8.38
N ASP A 52 1.33 7.25 -7.26
CA ASP A 52 0.78 8.60 -7.16
C ASP A 52 1.84 9.63 -7.60
N ALA A 53 3.10 9.48 -7.18
CA ALA A 53 4.19 10.34 -7.59
C ALA A 53 4.44 10.32 -9.11
N ILE A 54 4.29 9.16 -9.78
CA ILE A 54 4.36 9.09 -11.25
C ILE A 54 3.21 9.90 -11.85
N GLN A 55 1.97 9.71 -11.39
CA GLN A 55 0.81 10.43 -11.93
C GLN A 55 0.95 11.94 -11.72
N GLU A 56 1.33 12.36 -10.53
CA GLU A 56 1.57 13.77 -10.18
C GLU A 56 2.66 14.39 -11.05
N ALA A 57 3.77 13.68 -11.29
CA ALA A 57 4.83 14.16 -12.17
C ALA A 57 4.34 14.33 -13.61
N LEU A 58 3.59 13.36 -14.14
CA LEU A 58 3.05 13.44 -15.49
C LEU A 58 2.08 14.61 -15.66
N ILE A 59 1.18 14.81 -14.69
CA ILE A 59 0.24 15.94 -14.67
C ILE A 59 1.01 17.26 -14.56
N LYS A 60 1.97 17.35 -13.62
CA LYS A 60 2.80 18.55 -13.42
C LYS A 60 3.49 18.96 -14.72
N TYR A 61 4.15 18.03 -15.40
CA TYR A 61 4.86 18.34 -16.64
C TYR A 61 3.94 18.69 -17.79
N CYS A 62 2.77 18.05 -17.84
CA CYS A 62 1.72 18.40 -18.77
C CYS A 62 1.26 19.86 -18.57
N VAL A 63 0.91 20.25 -17.34
CA VAL A 63 0.51 21.63 -16.99
C VAL A 63 1.62 22.64 -17.32
N GLN A 64 2.87 22.32 -16.99
CA GLN A 64 3.99 23.19 -17.33
C GLN A 64 4.12 23.38 -18.84
N TYR A 65 3.87 22.34 -19.65
CA TYR A 65 3.90 22.45 -21.11
C TYR A 65 2.77 23.35 -21.64
N CYS A 66 1.58 23.30 -21.03
CA CYS A 66 0.48 24.21 -21.38
C CYS A 66 0.84 25.67 -21.15
N GLN A 67 1.54 25.95 -20.04
CA GLN A 67 1.92 27.31 -19.65
C GLN A 67 3.09 27.85 -20.49
N ASN A 68 4.01 26.97 -20.90
CA ASN A 68 5.12 27.31 -21.76
C ASN A 68 5.42 26.10 -22.67
N SER A 69 5.05 26.21 -23.94
CA SER A 69 5.25 25.17 -24.94
C SER A 69 6.69 25.07 -25.43
N VAL A 70 7.59 25.99 -25.02
CA VAL A 70 9.01 25.89 -25.33
C VAL A 70 9.61 24.72 -24.55
N MET A 71 10.00 23.70 -25.30
CA MET A 71 10.71 22.53 -24.80
C MET A 71 12.17 22.65 -25.20
N ASP A 72 12.97 23.26 -24.33
CA ASP A 72 14.43 23.23 -24.47
C ASP A 72 14.99 21.89 -23.98
N TRP A 73 16.21 21.61 -24.42
CA TRP A 73 16.88 20.36 -24.09
C TRP A 73 17.02 20.11 -22.56
N PRO A 74 17.45 21.10 -21.74
CA PRO A 74 17.56 20.90 -20.29
C PRO A 74 16.23 20.51 -19.62
N ARG A 75 15.11 21.11 -20.05
CA ARG A 75 13.79 20.78 -19.52
C ARG A 75 13.37 19.37 -19.90
N ILE A 76 13.57 18.98 -21.16
CA ILE A 76 13.30 17.62 -21.63
C ILE A 76 14.13 16.61 -20.82
N GLU A 77 15.44 16.84 -20.69
CA GLU A 77 16.35 15.97 -19.94
C GLU A 77 15.93 15.82 -18.47
N HIS A 78 15.55 16.92 -17.81
CA HIS A 78 15.03 16.86 -16.44
C HIS A 78 13.74 16.04 -16.36
N MET A 79 12.80 16.21 -17.30
CA MET A 79 11.56 15.43 -17.33
C MET A 79 11.85 13.93 -17.50
N PHE A 80 12.73 13.58 -18.43
CA PHE A 80 13.15 12.18 -18.62
C PHE A 80 13.78 11.59 -17.37
N LEU A 81 14.68 12.33 -16.72
CA LEU A 81 15.36 11.85 -15.52
C LEU A 81 14.38 11.60 -14.37
N ASP A 82 13.45 12.53 -14.13
CA ASP A 82 12.48 12.40 -13.04
C ASP A 82 11.51 11.25 -13.29
N VAL A 83 10.93 11.16 -14.49
CA VAL A 83 10.00 10.07 -14.84
C VAL A 83 10.70 8.72 -14.78
N ASN A 84 11.93 8.59 -15.29
CA ASN A 84 12.71 7.36 -15.17
C ASN A 84 12.94 6.94 -13.72
N ARG A 85 13.36 7.89 -12.87
CA ARG A 85 13.57 7.66 -11.43
C ARG A 85 12.29 7.14 -10.76
N LEU A 86 11.17 7.80 -11.02
CA LEU A 86 9.88 7.43 -10.42
C LEU A 86 9.40 6.05 -10.88
N ILE A 87 9.51 5.75 -12.18
CA ILE A 87 9.15 4.42 -12.71
C ILE A 87 10.09 3.34 -12.14
N LEU A 88 11.40 3.59 -12.07
CA LEU A 88 12.35 2.64 -11.50
C LEU A 88 12.02 2.33 -10.02
N ASN A 89 11.65 3.35 -9.26
CA ASN A 89 11.22 3.17 -7.88
C ASN A 89 9.93 2.33 -7.79
N PHE A 90 8.92 2.64 -8.63
CA PHE A 90 7.68 1.86 -8.71
C PHE A 90 7.95 0.39 -9.05
N LEU A 91 8.74 0.11 -10.08
CA LEU A 91 9.11 -1.25 -10.48
C LEU A 91 9.80 -2.01 -9.34
N SER A 92 10.67 -1.33 -8.60
CA SER A 92 11.39 -1.91 -7.47
C SER A 92 10.47 -2.22 -6.30
N ILE A 93 9.65 -1.27 -5.87
CA ILE A 93 8.76 -1.45 -4.71
C ILE A 93 7.62 -2.42 -5.00
N PHE A 94 7.10 -2.46 -6.23
CA PHE A 94 6.14 -3.46 -6.68
C PHE A 94 6.67 -4.87 -6.43
N ARG A 95 7.92 -5.13 -6.84
CA ARG A 95 8.54 -6.43 -6.66
C ARG A 95 8.75 -6.76 -5.18
N THR A 96 9.26 -5.80 -4.42
CA THR A 96 9.47 -5.95 -2.96
C THR A 96 8.15 -6.27 -2.26
N PHE A 97 7.05 -5.61 -2.61
CA PHE A 97 5.73 -5.90 -2.06
C PHE A 97 5.31 -7.36 -2.30
N LEU A 98 5.48 -7.89 -3.53
CA LEU A 98 5.13 -9.28 -3.83
C LEU A 98 6.00 -10.27 -3.04
N ASP A 99 7.31 -10.08 -3.05
CA ASP A 99 8.26 -10.98 -2.41
C ASP A 99 8.07 -11.03 -0.88
N HIS A 100 7.86 -9.86 -0.25
CA HIS A 100 7.61 -9.78 1.19
C HIS A 100 6.24 -10.32 1.57
N SER A 101 5.20 -10.04 0.76
CA SER A 101 3.87 -10.63 0.95
C SER A 101 3.95 -12.16 0.91
N GLU A 102 4.63 -12.73 -0.10
CA GLU A 102 4.83 -14.17 -0.23
C GLU A 102 5.54 -14.76 1.00
N ALA A 103 6.67 -14.15 1.41
CA ALA A 103 7.46 -14.60 2.54
C ALA A 103 6.68 -14.49 3.86
N SER A 104 5.93 -13.41 4.06
CA SER A 104 5.13 -13.17 5.26
C SER A 104 4.00 -14.19 5.40
N ILE A 105 3.25 -14.43 4.31
CA ILE A 105 2.15 -15.42 4.29
C ILE A 105 2.71 -16.82 4.51
N LYS A 106 3.80 -17.18 3.83
CA LYS A 106 4.47 -18.47 3.99
C LYS A 106 4.94 -18.70 5.43
N LYS A 107 5.51 -17.68 6.07
CA LYS A 107 5.97 -17.74 7.46
C LYS A 107 4.81 -17.78 8.46
N GLY A 108 3.70 -17.09 8.18
CA GLY A 108 2.53 -16.99 9.05
C GLY A 108 1.62 -18.21 9.02
N HIS A 109 1.37 -18.76 7.83
CA HIS A 109 0.38 -19.83 7.62
C HIS A 109 1.01 -21.15 7.19
N GLY A 110 2.25 -21.14 6.71
CA GLY A 110 2.92 -22.31 6.12
C GLY A 110 2.69 -22.42 4.61
N LYS A 111 3.60 -23.15 3.95
CA LYS A 111 3.62 -23.32 2.49
C LYS A 111 2.45 -24.12 1.91
N ASP A 112 1.80 -24.94 2.74
CA ASP A 112 0.69 -25.82 2.34
C ASP A 112 -0.68 -25.24 2.73
N SER A 113 -0.69 -24.00 3.26
CA SER A 113 -1.91 -23.32 3.70
C SER A 113 -2.76 -22.84 2.52
N ASN A 114 -4.07 -22.69 2.77
CA ASN A 114 -4.99 -22.13 1.79
C ASN A 114 -4.61 -20.68 1.45
N GLN A 115 -4.25 -19.88 2.45
CA GLN A 115 -3.83 -18.48 2.29
C GLN A 115 -2.62 -18.36 1.36
N PHE A 116 -1.60 -19.21 1.54
CA PHE A 116 -0.43 -19.22 0.66
C PHE A 116 -0.79 -19.65 -0.77
N ARG A 117 -1.61 -20.69 -0.92
CA ARG A 117 -2.07 -21.16 -2.22
C ARG A 117 -2.85 -20.07 -2.96
N GLN A 118 -3.85 -19.47 -2.32
CA GLN A 118 -4.66 -18.40 -2.90
C GLN A 118 -3.80 -17.20 -3.34
N PHE A 119 -2.77 -16.82 -2.56
CA PHE A 119 -1.84 -15.75 -2.95
C PHE A 119 -1.00 -16.12 -4.19
N LYS A 120 -0.52 -17.37 -4.26
CA LYS A 120 0.23 -17.84 -5.44
C LYS A 120 -0.67 -17.94 -6.66
N ASP A 121 -1.89 -18.43 -6.50
CA ASP A 121 -2.86 -18.61 -7.57
C ASP A 121 -3.19 -17.26 -8.21
N VAL A 122 -3.51 -16.22 -7.42
CA VAL A 122 -3.81 -14.88 -7.98
C VAL A 122 -2.61 -14.26 -8.71
N CYS A 123 -1.39 -14.40 -8.16
CA CYS A 123 -0.19 -13.86 -8.81
C CYS A 123 0.13 -14.62 -10.10
N THR A 124 -0.09 -15.94 -10.10
CA THR A 124 0.12 -16.81 -11.27
C THR A 124 -0.93 -16.52 -12.33
N GLU A 125 -2.20 -16.35 -11.95
CA GLU A 125 -3.29 -16.00 -12.86
C GLU A 125 -3.01 -14.68 -13.58
N PHE A 126 -2.60 -13.63 -12.87
CA PHE A 126 -2.25 -12.35 -13.49
C PHE A 126 -1.02 -12.47 -14.40
N TYR A 127 -0.02 -13.25 -14.00
CA TYR A 127 1.13 -13.50 -14.86
C TYR A 127 0.75 -14.31 -16.11
N ASP A 128 -0.08 -15.33 -16.01
CA ASP A 128 -0.38 -16.20 -17.16
C ASP A 128 -1.40 -15.57 -18.11
N ASN A 129 -2.26 -14.67 -17.62
CA ASN A 129 -3.38 -14.14 -18.41
C ASN A 129 -3.27 -12.66 -18.78
N ASP A 130 -2.45 -11.84 -18.09
CA ASP A 130 -2.36 -10.41 -18.39
C ASP A 130 -0.98 -9.99 -18.92
N PHE A 131 -0.99 -9.37 -20.11
CA PHE A 131 0.23 -8.87 -20.73
C PHE A 131 0.91 -7.77 -19.90
N SER A 132 0.16 -6.79 -19.39
CA SER A 132 0.72 -5.65 -18.65
C SER A 132 1.43 -6.12 -17.39
N TYR A 133 0.82 -7.06 -16.65
CA TYR A 133 1.40 -7.64 -15.46
C TYR A 133 2.69 -8.39 -15.77
N ARG A 134 2.69 -9.30 -16.75
CA ARG A 134 3.93 -9.97 -17.20
C ARG A 134 5.01 -9.00 -17.63
N PHE A 135 4.62 -8.02 -18.43
CA PHE A 135 5.53 -7.08 -19.03
C PHE A 135 6.21 -6.24 -17.95
N ILE A 136 5.45 -5.59 -17.06
CA ILE A 136 5.99 -4.79 -15.94
C ILE A 136 6.84 -5.65 -14.99
N TYR A 137 6.40 -6.88 -14.71
CA TYR A 137 7.17 -7.83 -13.89
C TYR A 137 8.57 -8.08 -14.46
N LYS A 138 8.67 -8.27 -15.79
CA LYS A 138 9.96 -8.48 -16.47
C LYS A 138 10.70 -7.18 -16.75
N LEU A 139 9.98 -6.07 -16.93
CA LEU A 139 10.54 -4.75 -17.16
C LEU A 139 11.39 -4.29 -15.99
N ARG A 140 11.02 -4.66 -14.76
CA ARG A 140 11.85 -4.45 -13.58
C ARG A 140 13.26 -5.05 -13.75
N ASN A 141 13.38 -6.25 -14.32
CA ASN A 141 14.69 -6.88 -14.52
C ASN A 141 15.49 -6.16 -15.61
N TYR A 142 14.85 -5.77 -16.70
CA TYR A 142 15.45 -4.88 -17.71
C TYR A 142 15.98 -3.60 -17.06
N ALA A 143 15.14 -2.94 -16.25
CA ALA A 143 15.43 -1.65 -15.62
C ALA A 143 16.62 -1.71 -14.64
N GLN A 144 16.87 -2.89 -14.06
CA GLN A 144 17.96 -3.10 -13.11
C GLN A 144 19.28 -3.52 -13.76
N HIS A 145 19.25 -4.14 -14.94
CA HIS A 145 20.43 -4.78 -15.52
C HIS A 145 20.85 -4.22 -16.88
N CYS A 146 19.94 -3.55 -17.60
CA CYS A 146 20.15 -3.19 -19.00
C CYS A 146 20.06 -1.69 -19.25
N GLY A 147 18.96 -1.04 -18.85
CA GLY A 147 18.72 0.35 -19.23
C GLY A 147 17.57 1.01 -18.49
N MET A 148 17.40 2.31 -18.68
CA MET A 148 16.36 3.08 -18.00
C MET A 148 14.96 2.78 -18.56
N PRO A 149 13.90 2.89 -17.73
CA PRO A 149 12.58 2.45 -18.10
C PRO A 149 11.74 3.44 -18.95
N VAL A 150 12.37 4.40 -19.64
CA VAL A 150 11.71 5.35 -20.55
C VAL A 150 12.62 5.64 -21.72
N GLY A 151 12.13 5.40 -22.94
CA GLY A 151 12.83 5.70 -24.19
C GLY A 151 12.37 6.98 -24.88
N ASN A 152 11.09 7.37 -24.73
CA ASN A 152 10.55 8.60 -25.31
C ASN A 152 9.44 9.23 -24.44
N LEU A 153 9.27 10.55 -24.56
CA LEU A 153 8.19 11.33 -23.97
C LEU A 153 7.43 12.05 -25.09
N GLU A 154 6.12 11.85 -25.17
CA GLU A 154 5.26 12.56 -26.11
C GLU A 154 4.34 13.49 -25.33
N VAL A 155 4.36 14.78 -25.68
CA VAL A 155 3.36 15.73 -25.19
C VAL A 155 2.39 16.03 -26.32
N SER A 156 1.11 15.78 -26.08
CA SER A 156 0.04 16.07 -27.05
C SER A 156 -0.99 17.02 -26.46
N SER A 157 -1.60 17.80 -27.34
CA SER A 157 -2.70 18.73 -27.03
C SER A 157 -3.88 18.36 -27.93
N LYS A 158 -5.01 17.97 -27.33
CA LYS A 158 -6.23 17.63 -28.04
C LYS A 158 -7.32 18.63 -27.67
N LEU A 159 -7.89 19.30 -28.67
CA LEU A 159 -9.09 20.11 -28.51
C LEU A 159 -10.27 19.17 -28.17
N ILE A 160 -10.89 19.35 -27.00
CA ILE A 160 -12.05 18.55 -26.58
C ILE A 160 -13.35 19.29 -26.89
N GLU A 161 -13.38 20.60 -26.68
CA GLU A 161 -14.57 21.42 -26.92
C GLU A 161 -14.18 22.63 -27.79
N PRO A 162 -14.41 22.58 -29.11
CA PRO A 162 -14.01 23.64 -30.03
C PRO A 162 -14.60 25.01 -29.70
N ASP A 163 -15.86 25.01 -29.26
CA ASP A 163 -16.62 26.22 -28.94
C ASP A 163 -16.15 26.90 -27.65
N ARG A 164 -15.65 26.11 -26.69
CA ARG A 164 -15.07 26.63 -25.43
C ARG A 164 -13.56 26.76 -25.46
N LYS A 165 -12.92 26.39 -26.58
CA LYS A 165 -11.46 26.30 -26.72
C LYS A 165 -10.81 25.42 -25.64
N GLU A 166 -11.54 24.42 -25.15
CA GLU A 166 -11.03 23.54 -24.11
C GLU A 166 -10.05 22.55 -24.75
N THR A 167 -8.80 22.57 -24.27
CA THR A 167 -7.72 21.72 -24.77
C THR A 167 -7.27 20.81 -23.64
N GLN A 168 -7.38 19.50 -23.84
CA GLN A 168 -6.76 18.53 -22.96
C GLN A 168 -5.35 18.26 -23.43
N HIS A 169 -4.42 18.46 -22.51
CA HIS A 169 -3.04 18.10 -22.73
C HIS A 169 -2.78 16.73 -22.10
N SER A 170 -1.90 15.94 -22.70
CA SER A 170 -1.43 14.69 -22.11
C SER A 170 0.06 14.51 -22.32
N LEU A 171 0.75 14.00 -21.30
CA LEU A 171 2.14 13.55 -21.38
C LEU A 171 2.13 12.02 -21.32
N LYS A 172 2.69 11.40 -22.35
CA LYS A 172 2.78 9.95 -22.47
C LYS A 172 4.23 9.51 -22.49
N VAL A 173 4.47 8.33 -21.93
CA VAL A 173 5.79 7.75 -21.73
C VAL A 173 5.88 6.47 -22.55
N PHE A 174 6.89 6.36 -23.39
CA PHE A 174 7.05 5.23 -24.31
C PHE A 174 8.41 4.54 -24.18
N PHE A 175 8.44 3.26 -24.52
CA PHE A 175 9.66 2.59 -24.96
C PHE A 175 9.65 2.32 -26.44
N ASN A 176 10.86 2.25 -26.98
CA ASN A 176 11.10 1.65 -28.27
C ASN A 176 11.15 0.11 -28.13
N LYS A 177 10.32 -0.57 -28.92
CA LYS A 177 10.21 -2.04 -28.97
C LYS A 177 11.51 -2.72 -29.39
N GLU A 178 12.21 -2.20 -30.39
CA GLU A 178 13.47 -2.78 -30.88
C GLU A 178 14.54 -2.68 -29.79
N GLU A 179 14.64 -1.53 -29.13
CA GLU A 179 15.57 -1.33 -28.02
C GLU A 179 15.35 -2.36 -26.89
N LEU A 180 14.09 -2.62 -26.51
CA LEU A 180 13.77 -3.62 -25.49
C LEU A 180 14.16 -5.04 -25.90
N LEU A 181 13.94 -5.40 -27.17
CA LEU A 181 14.24 -6.73 -27.69
C LEU A 181 15.74 -6.95 -27.93
N ASP A 182 16.48 -5.90 -28.28
CA ASP A 182 17.91 -5.96 -28.57
C ASP A 182 18.76 -5.92 -27.29
N ARG A 183 18.34 -5.16 -26.28
CA ARG A 183 19.11 -4.95 -25.04
C ARG A 183 18.83 -5.96 -23.93
N TYR A 184 17.79 -6.77 -24.06
CA TYR A 184 17.45 -7.79 -23.05
C TYR A 184 16.78 -9.01 -23.68
N ASP A 185 17.32 -10.18 -23.37
CA ASP A 185 16.91 -11.46 -23.94
C ASP A 185 16.02 -12.29 -22.98
N SER A 186 15.97 -11.89 -21.71
CA SER A 186 15.37 -12.70 -20.62
C SER A 186 13.89 -12.38 -20.35
N TRP A 187 13.20 -11.86 -21.36
CA TRP A 187 11.74 -11.66 -21.39
C TRP A 187 10.97 -12.99 -21.26
N GLY A 188 11.51 -14.06 -21.84
CA GLY A 188 10.86 -15.37 -21.92
C GLY A 188 9.98 -15.50 -23.18
N LYS A 189 9.83 -16.74 -23.67
CA LYS A 189 9.28 -17.04 -25.01
C LYS A 189 7.95 -16.34 -25.31
N GLN A 190 6.96 -16.47 -24.42
CA GLN A 190 5.64 -15.89 -24.64
C GLN A 190 5.69 -14.36 -24.68
N LEU A 191 6.36 -13.74 -23.70
CA LEU A 191 6.43 -12.28 -23.63
C LEU A 191 7.22 -11.69 -24.80
N THR A 192 8.29 -12.35 -25.28
CA THR A 192 9.00 -11.94 -26.50
C THR A 192 8.07 -11.96 -27.71
N LEU A 193 7.21 -12.97 -27.86
CA LEU A 193 6.23 -13.04 -28.95
C LEU A 193 5.17 -11.94 -28.82
N ASP A 194 4.72 -11.65 -27.59
CA ASP A 194 3.75 -10.59 -27.34
C ASP A 194 4.33 -9.21 -27.66
N ILE A 195 5.55 -8.90 -27.19
CA ILE A 195 6.24 -7.63 -27.48
C ILE A 195 6.41 -7.42 -28.99
N LYS A 196 6.79 -8.47 -29.74
CA LYS A 196 6.96 -8.38 -31.20
C LYS A 196 5.69 -7.99 -31.95
N LYS A 197 4.50 -8.26 -31.39
CA LYS A 197 3.20 -7.91 -31.98
C LYS A 197 2.77 -6.46 -31.68
N LEU A 198 3.44 -5.78 -30.76
CA LEU A 198 3.12 -4.40 -30.42
C LEU A 198 3.62 -3.41 -31.46
N SER A 199 3.08 -2.19 -31.41
CA SER A 199 3.63 -1.02 -32.09
C SER A 199 5.07 -0.76 -31.66
N ASP A 200 5.81 -0.03 -32.50
CA ASP A 200 7.22 0.29 -32.22
C ASP A 200 7.39 1.14 -30.96
N ASN A 201 6.40 1.96 -30.64
CA ASN A 201 6.32 2.69 -29.38
C ASN A 201 5.31 2.00 -28.45
N ILE A 202 5.77 1.59 -27.27
CA ILE A 202 4.96 0.94 -26.23
C ILE A 202 4.69 1.96 -25.13
N GLU A 203 3.42 2.38 -24.96
CA GLU A 203 3.03 3.31 -23.90
C GLU A 203 3.08 2.61 -22.52
N ILE A 204 3.79 3.16 -21.55
CA ILE A 204 4.05 2.49 -20.27
C ILE A 204 3.06 2.83 -19.18
N THR A 205 2.54 4.04 -19.22
CA THR A 205 1.55 4.55 -18.27
C THR A 205 0.33 3.63 -18.20
N VAL A 206 -0.15 3.11 -19.35
CA VAL A 206 -1.26 2.16 -19.38
C VAL A 206 -0.95 0.85 -18.66
N HIS A 207 0.28 0.35 -18.77
CA HIS A 207 0.71 -0.89 -18.13
C HIS A 207 0.95 -0.70 -16.63
N ILE A 208 1.51 0.43 -16.21
CA ILE A 208 1.65 0.80 -14.79
C ILE A 208 0.27 0.91 -14.12
N ASN A 209 -0.67 1.61 -14.76
CA ASN A 209 -2.04 1.77 -14.24
C ASN A 209 -2.75 0.42 -14.14
N CYS A 210 -2.54 -0.47 -15.11
CA CYS A 210 -3.07 -1.83 -15.08
C CYS A 210 -2.49 -2.64 -13.90
N VAL A 211 -1.17 -2.59 -13.71
CA VAL A 211 -0.51 -3.30 -12.61
C VAL A 211 -0.90 -2.76 -11.25
N MET A 212 -1.09 -1.45 -11.10
CA MET A 212 -1.59 -0.87 -9.85
C MET A 212 -2.93 -1.50 -9.43
N LYS A 213 -3.85 -1.70 -10.36
CA LYS A 213 -5.14 -2.38 -10.09
C LYS A 213 -4.94 -3.83 -9.61
N PHE A 214 -3.99 -4.56 -10.20
CA PHE A 214 -3.68 -5.92 -9.75
C PHE A 214 -3.06 -5.94 -8.35
N ILE A 215 -2.21 -4.96 -8.02
CA ILE A 215 -1.66 -4.81 -6.68
C ILE A 215 -2.77 -4.53 -5.66
N GLU A 216 -3.76 -3.70 -6.01
CA GLU A 216 -4.93 -3.45 -5.16
C GLU A 216 -5.75 -4.72 -4.91
N ILE A 217 -5.96 -5.55 -5.94
CA ILE A 217 -6.65 -6.84 -5.80
C ILE A 217 -5.87 -7.79 -4.88
N ILE A 218 -4.57 -7.96 -5.12
CA ILE A 218 -3.70 -8.80 -4.28
C ILE A 218 -3.75 -8.32 -2.83
N ASN A 219 -3.63 -7.01 -2.59
CA ASN A 219 -3.66 -6.47 -1.24
C ASN A 219 -5.02 -6.65 -0.57
N SER A 220 -6.12 -6.53 -1.32
CA SER A 220 -7.48 -6.76 -0.81
C SER A 220 -7.67 -8.20 -0.35
N GLN A 221 -7.16 -9.16 -1.12
CA GLN A 221 -7.17 -10.57 -0.73
C GLN A 221 -6.32 -10.86 0.52
N ILE A 222 -5.14 -10.22 0.64
CA ILE A 222 -4.31 -10.33 1.86
C ILE A 222 -5.09 -9.80 3.07
N LYS A 223 -5.77 -8.65 2.92
CA LYS A 223 -6.60 -8.07 3.98
C LYS A 223 -7.74 -9.00 4.40
N GLU A 224 -8.43 -9.62 3.44
CA GLU A 224 -9.54 -10.54 3.72
C GLU A 224 -9.07 -11.76 4.52
N ASN A 225 -7.92 -12.33 4.16
CA ASN A 225 -7.32 -13.43 4.90
C ASN A 225 -6.99 -13.03 6.35
N VAL A 226 -6.32 -11.88 6.53
CA VAL A 226 -6.00 -11.37 7.87
C VAL A 226 -7.25 -11.04 8.67
N PHE A 227 -8.27 -10.44 8.05
CA PHE A 227 -9.54 -10.15 8.71
C PHE A 227 -10.22 -11.43 9.20
N THR A 228 -10.21 -12.48 8.38
CA THR A 228 -10.76 -13.79 8.74
C THR A 228 -10.04 -14.38 9.95
N ASP A 229 -8.70 -14.33 9.95
CA ASP A 229 -7.88 -14.83 11.06
C ASP A 229 -8.05 -14.02 12.36
N LEU A 230 -8.31 -12.72 12.24
CA LEU A 230 -8.45 -11.80 13.38
C LEU A 230 -9.88 -11.55 13.83
N LYS A 231 -10.87 -12.14 13.18
CA LYS A 231 -12.29 -11.86 13.44
C LYS A 231 -12.66 -11.94 14.93
N ILE A 232 -12.26 -13.02 15.61
CA ILE A 232 -12.54 -13.22 17.04
C ILE A 232 -11.84 -12.15 17.88
N GLY A 233 -10.56 -11.87 17.59
CA GLY A 233 -9.78 -10.84 18.30
C GLY A 233 -10.34 -9.44 18.11
N ILE A 234 -10.77 -9.09 16.90
CA ILE A 234 -11.41 -7.80 16.58
C ILE A 234 -12.75 -7.68 17.30
N SER A 235 -13.60 -8.71 17.28
CA SER A 235 -14.86 -8.71 18.03
C SER A 235 -14.63 -8.55 19.53
N PHE A 236 -13.57 -9.18 20.06
CA PHE A 236 -13.20 -9.03 21.45
C PHE A 236 -12.72 -7.60 21.77
N ILE A 237 -11.88 -7.02 20.92
CA ILE A 237 -11.47 -5.61 21.04
C ILE A 237 -12.68 -4.68 21.01
N GLN A 238 -13.60 -4.84 20.07
CA GLN A 238 -14.80 -4.02 19.94
C GLN A 238 -15.66 -4.05 21.21
N ARG A 239 -15.79 -5.22 21.84
CA ARG A 239 -16.48 -5.35 23.13
C ARG A 239 -15.79 -4.53 24.23
N LEU A 240 -14.47 -4.61 24.34
CA LEU A 240 -13.72 -3.83 25.33
C LEU A 240 -13.81 -2.32 25.07
N LEU A 241 -13.85 -1.90 23.80
CA LEU A 241 -14.04 -0.50 23.43
C LEU A 241 -15.40 0.03 23.91
N GLN A 242 -16.48 -0.76 23.75
CA GLN A 242 -17.81 -0.39 24.26
C GLN A 242 -17.82 -0.17 25.78
N GLU A 243 -17.07 -0.99 26.54
CA GLU A 243 -16.94 -0.82 27.99
C GLU A 243 -16.24 0.51 28.37
N THR A 244 -15.40 1.06 27.49
CA THR A 244 -14.65 2.31 27.72
C THR A 244 -15.43 3.58 27.37
N GLU A 245 -16.52 3.47 26.60
CA GLU A 245 -17.30 4.61 26.10
C GLU A 245 -17.85 5.51 27.21
N VAL A 246 -18.05 4.96 28.41
CA VAL A 246 -18.57 5.68 29.59
C VAL A 246 -17.74 6.92 29.95
N PHE A 247 -16.43 6.90 29.66
CA PHE A 247 -15.51 7.97 30.08
C PHE A 247 -15.15 8.96 28.96
N ASN A 248 -15.64 8.75 27.73
CA ASN A 248 -15.31 9.56 26.54
C ASN A 248 -13.82 9.90 26.41
N GLY A 249 -12.95 8.91 26.68
CA GLY A 249 -11.50 9.04 26.67
C GLY A 249 -10.81 7.94 25.87
N ASP A 250 -9.50 8.06 25.67
CA ASP A 250 -8.73 7.13 24.87
C ASP A 250 -8.57 5.77 25.57
N PRO A 251 -9.02 4.66 24.95
CA PRO A 251 -8.98 3.34 25.56
C PRO A 251 -7.55 2.83 25.67
N CYS A 252 -7.19 2.30 26.85
CA CYS A 252 -5.87 1.74 27.13
C CYS A 252 -5.93 0.57 28.11
N ILE A 253 -4.85 -0.20 28.16
CA ILE A 253 -4.57 -1.17 29.21
C ILE A 253 -3.53 -0.58 30.15
N ALA A 254 -3.90 -0.45 31.43
CA ALA A 254 -3.01 -0.02 32.48
C ALA A 254 -2.43 -1.22 33.22
N CYS A 255 -1.11 -1.25 33.32
CA CYS A 255 -0.35 -2.31 33.97
C CYS A 255 0.47 -1.71 35.11
N VAL A 256 -0.01 -1.90 36.33
CA VAL A 256 0.67 -1.38 37.54
C VAL A 256 1.75 -2.35 38.00
N LYS A 257 2.99 -1.83 38.15
CA LYS A 257 4.06 -2.47 38.90
C LYS A 257 4.29 -1.68 40.19
N THR A 258 4.17 -2.35 41.32
CA THR A 258 4.72 -1.90 42.60
C THR A 258 6.18 -2.34 42.65
N ASP A 259 7.11 -1.39 42.78
CA ASP A 259 8.52 -1.71 43.04
C ASP A 259 8.66 -2.24 44.48
N ASN A 260 9.25 -3.42 44.63
CA ASN A 260 9.38 -4.08 45.94
C ASN A 260 10.44 -3.42 46.84
N GLU A 261 11.22 -2.46 46.34
CA GLU A 261 12.31 -1.80 47.07
C GLU A 261 11.96 -0.36 47.53
N ASP A 262 10.88 0.22 47.01
CA ASP A 262 10.48 1.60 47.31
C ASP A 262 8.94 1.72 47.19
N GLU A 263 8.21 1.51 48.29
CA GLU A 263 6.72 1.48 48.33
C GLU A 263 6.06 2.75 47.76
N ASN A 264 6.82 3.84 47.58
CA ASN A 264 6.34 5.12 47.06
C ASN A 264 6.49 5.29 45.54
N LYS A 265 7.10 4.36 44.80
CA LYS A 265 7.19 4.42 43.33
C LYS A 265 6.27 3.41 42.67
N THR A 266 5.13 3.91 42.21
CA THR A 266 4.21 3.14 41.36
C THR A 266 4.52 3.42 39.89
N ASN A 267 5.03 2.42 39.18
CA ASN A 267 5.25 2.51 37.74
C ASN A 267 4.04 1.97 36.99
N VAL A 268 3.33 2.85 36.26
CA VAL A 268 2.19 2.48 35.42
C VAL A 268 2.66 2.40 33.97
N LYS A 269 2.57 1.21 33.37
CA LYS A 269 2.75 1.03 31.93
C LYS A 269 1.38 1.11 31.25
N LEU A 270 1.27 1.98 30.25
CA LEU A 270 0.08 2.06 29.40
C LEU A 270 0.34 1.36 28.06
N GLU A 271 -0.64 0.59 27.62
CA GLU A 271 -0.67 -0.03 26.30
C GLU A 271 -1.95 0.43 25.59
N TRP A 272 -1.80 1.18 24.50
CA TRP A 272 -2.90 1.78 23.76
C TRP A 272 -3.54 0.79 22.80
N PHE A 273 -4.86 0.92 22.59
CA PHE A 273 -5.55 0.16 21.56
C PHE A 273 -5.07 0.63 20.17
N PRO A 274 -4.69 -0.28 19.25
CA PRO A 274 -4.19 0.07 17.92
C PRO A 274 -5.36 0.41 16.97
N LEU A 275 -6.16 1.43 17.30
CA LEU A 275 -7.40 1.76 16.60
C LEU A 275 -7.18 2.01 15.10
N HIS A 276 -6.09 2.72 14.75
CA HIS A 276 -5.73 2.96 13.36
C HIS A 276 -5.53 1.66 12.55
N HIS A 277 -4.96 0.62 13.15
CA HIS A 277 -4.73 -0.66 12.47
C HIS A 277 -6.05 -1.41 12.22
N ILE A 278 -7.04 -1.24 13.09
CA ILE A 278 -8.39 -1.79 12.91
C ILE A 278 -9.08 -1.10 11.72
N GLU A 279 -8.95 0.22 11.60
CA GLU A 279 -9.51 0.97 10.46
C GLU A 279 -8.89 0.54 9.12
N MET A 280 -7.59 0.26 9.10
CA MET A 280 -6.89 -0.22 7.90
C MET A 280 -7.48 -1.54 7.35
N LEU A 281 -8.01 -2.40 8.21
CA LEU A 281 -8.71 -3.63 7.83
C LEU A 281 -10.16 -3.37 7.35
N ASN A 282 -10.87 -2.46 8.03
CA ASN A 282 -12.30 -2.23 7.77
C ASN A 282 -12.63 -1.53 6.44
N ARG A 283 -11.66 -0.88 5.76
CA ARG A 283 -11.89 -0.19 4.47
C ARG A 283 -12.30 -1.10 3.29
N VAL A 284 -12.43 -2.41 3.49
CA VAL A 284 -12.99 -3.37 2.52
C VAL A 284 -14.53 -3.43 2.57
N TYR A 285 -15.15 -2.95 3.66
CA TYR A 285 -16.60 -2.84 3.78
C TYR A 285 -16.98 -1.36 3.88
N THR A 286 -17.65 -0.83 2.87
CA THR A 286 -18.11 0.56 2.83
C THR A 286 -18.95 0.91 4.07
N THR A 287 -18.51 1.96 4.77
CA THR A 287 -19.28 2.96 5.52
C THR A 287 -20.23 2.48 6.64
N HIS A 288 -19.90 2.86 7.88
CA HIS A 288 -20.76 3.42 8.95
C HIS A 288 -20.34 2.90 10.35
N LYS A 289 -19.41 3.63 11.01
CA LYS A 289 -19.56 4.13 12.41
C LYS A 289 -18.28 4.72 12.99
N TYR A 290 -17.09 4.32 12.54
CA TYR A 290 -15.84 4.78 13.17
C TYR A 290 -15.16 5.97 12.48
N THR A 291 -15.58 6.35 11.27
CA THR A 291 -15.07 7.56 10.58
C THR A 291 -15.44 8.87 11.30
N ASN A 292 -16.43 8.86 12.19
CA ASN A 292 -16.85 10.07 12.92
C ASN A 292 -15.96 10.40 14.12
N PHE A 293 -15.03 9.54 14.53
CA PHE A 293 -14.16 9.82 15.68
C PHE A 293 -12.90 10.63 15.33
N PHE A 294 -12.56 10.81 14.05
CA PHE A 294 -11.28 11.43 13.64
C PHE A 294 -11.40 12.74 12.85
N LEU A 295 -12.61 13.27 12.63
CA LEU A 295 -12.81 14.54 11.91
C LEU A 295 -13.40 15.68 12.74
N GLU A 296 -13.78 15.46 14.00
CA GLU A 296 -14.12 16.55 14.93
C GLU A 296 -12.94 16.82 15.86
N GLY A 297 -11.91 17.47 15.31
CA GLY A 297 -10.70 17.79 16.05
C GLY A 297 -9.78 18.79 15.36
N SER A 298 -10.33 19.70 14.55
CA SER A 298 -9.62 20.89 14.08
C SER A 298 -10.59 21.87 13.43
N LEU A 299 -11.15 22.74 14.27
CA LEU A 299 -11.43 24.15 13.97
C LEU A 299 -10.95 24.98 15.16
#